data_AF-A0AAW8UMP6-F1
#
_entry.id   AF-A0AAW8UMP6-F1
#
_cell.length_a   1.000
_cell.length_b   1.000
_cell.length_c   1.000
_cell.angle_alpha   90.00
_cell.angle_beta   90.00
_cell.angle_gamma   90.00
#
_symmetry.space_group_name_H-M   'P 1'
#
loop_
_entity.id
_entity.type
_entity.pdbx_description
1 polymer ?
#
loop_
_entity_poly.entity_id
_entity_poly.type
_entity_poly.pdbx_seq_one_letter_code
_entity_poly.pdbx_strand_id
1 'polypeptide(L)' 'DNPDDNRKLFFSITKASDVPIKVLETAEMCSGANGFYSPTTKEICLSPDLKGYQRIKTLLHEITHSKLHKDSQ' A
#
# COMPACT_ATOMS: atom_id res chain seq x y z
N ASP A 1 -8.22 -0.56 -19.45
CA ASP A 1 -7.18 -0.33 -18.44
C ASP A 1 -6.14 0.58 -19.08
N ASN A 2 -6.08 1.86 -18.67
CA ASN A 2 -5.07 2.79 -19.16
C ASN A 2 -3.99 2.91 -18.07
N PRO A 3 -2.75 2.51 -18.33
CA PRO A 3 -1.68 2.52 -17.32
C PRO A 3 -1.40 3.93 -16.77
N ASP A 4 -1.66 4.98 -17.55
CA ASP A 4 -1.47 6.37 -17.13
C ASP A 4 -2.49 6.80 -16.07
N ASP A 5 -3.74 6.31 -16.19
CA ASP A 5 -4.82 6.59 -15.24
C ASP A 5 -4.56 5.88 -13.89
N ASN A 6 -4.07 4.65 -13.93
CA ASN A 6 -3.68 3.91 -12.72
C ASN A 6 -2.53 4.62 -11.97
N ARG A 7 -1.55 5.17 -12.70
CA ARG A 7 -0.44 5.92 -12.08
C ARG A 7 -0.93 7.20 -11.42
N LYS A 8 -1.78 7.97 -12.09
CA LYS A 8 -2.38 9.20 -11.54
C LYS A 8 -3.22 8.89 -10.30
N LEU A 9 -4.05 7.86 -10.37
CA LEU A 9 -4.88 7.44 -9.25
C LEU A 9 -4.04 7.01 -8.05
N PHE A 10 -3.01 6.19 -8.26
CA PHE A 10 -2.09 5.79 -7.19
C PHE A 10 -1.46 7.01 -6.52
N PHE A 11 -0.95 7.97 -7.28
CA PHE A 11 -0.33 9.18 -6.73
C PHE A 11 -1.31 10.09 -5.99
N SER A 12 -2.54 10.20 -6.48
CA SER A 12 -3.60 10.96 -5.79
C SER A 12 -3.97 10.31 -4.45
N ILE A 13 -4.09 8.98 -4.41
CA ILE A 13 -4.37 8.24 -3.17
C ILE A 13 -3.21 8.37 -2.20
N THR A 14 -1.95 8.25 -2.67
CA THR A 14 -0.79 8.36 -1.79
C THR A 14 -0.68 9.74 -1.15
N LYS A 15 -0.99 10.81 -1.89
CA LYS A 15 -1.05 12.18 -1.36
C LYS A 15 -2.17 12.40 -0.36
N ALA A 16 -3.28 11.69 -0.51
CA ALA A 16 -4.43 11.80 0.39
C ALA A 16 -4.30 10.91 1.64
N SER A 17 -3.27 10.05 1.70
CA SER A 17 -3.04 9.17 2.85
C SER A 17 -2.49 9.94 4.05
N ASP A 18 -3.04 9.67 5.22
CA ASP A 18 -2.57 10.20 6.50
C ASP A 18 -1.29 9.51 7.01
N VAL A 19 -0.92 8.38 6.38
CA VAL A 19 0.28 7.59 6.72
C VAL A 19 1.25 7.50 5.54
N PRO A 20 2.57 7.49 5.79
CA PRO A 20 3.57 7.29 4.74
C PRO A 20 3.36 5.96 4.00
N ILE A 21 3.62 5.97 2.70
CA ILE A 21 3.52 4.78 1.84
C ILE A 21 4.87 4.53 1.19
N LYS A 22 5.40 3.33 1.35
CA LYS A 22 6.63 2.86 0.74
C LYS A 22 6.35 1.67 -0.16
N VAL A 23 6.94 1.69 -1.36
CA VAL A 23 7.09 0.49 -2.17
C VAL A 23 8.46 -0.07 -1.82
N LEU A 24 8.52 -1.29 -1.30
CA LEU A 24 9.80 -1.88 -0.89
C LEU A 24 10.65 -2.21 -2.12
N GLU A 25 11.97 -2.25 -1.94
CA GLU A 25 12.91 -2.54 -3.03
C GLU A 25 12.97 -4.02 -3.35
N THR A 26 12.78 -4.89 -2.34
CA THR A 26 12.74 -6.34 -2.48
C THR A 26 11.38 -6.89 -2.03
N ALA A 27 11.03 -8.07 -2.55
CA ALA A 27 9.80 -8.78 -2.21
C ALA A 27 9.89 -9.49 -0.84
N GLU A 28 10.85 -9.13 0.02
CA GLU A 28 11.00 -9.67 1.37
C GLU A 28 9.91 -9.11 2.29
N MET A 29 8.68 -9.56 2.02
CA MET A 29 7.50 -9.30 2.82
C MET A 29 7.36 -10.40 3.85
N CYS A 30 6.85 -10.06 5.03
CA CYS A 30 6.39 -11.07 5.97
C CYS A 30 5.38 -11.99 5.27
N SER A 31 5.70 -13.28 5.19
CA SER A 31 4.79 -14.34 4.75
C SER A 31 4.22 -14.21 3.32
N GLY A 32 4.91 -13.51 2.41
CA GLY A 32 4.46 -13.37 1.01
C GLY A 32 3.26 -12.44 0.82
N ALA A 33 3.01 -11.54 1.77
CA ALA A 33 1.96 -10.53 1.64
C ALA A 33 2.22 -9.57 0.47
N ASN A 34 1.15 -9.08 -0.15
CA ASN A 34 1.22 -8.08 -1.21
C ASN A 34 1.48 -6.65 -0.67
N GLY A 35 1.19 -6.43 0.59
CA GLY A 35 1.43 -5.21 1.34
C GLY A 35 1.00 -5.39 2.79
N PHE A 36 1.38 -4.47 3.65
CA PHE A 36 1.00 -4.45 5.05
C PHE A 36 1.06 -3.02 5.62
N TYR A 37 0.26 -2.74 6.63
CA TYR A 37 0.42 -1.58 7.49
C TYR A 37 1.21 -1.97 8.74
N SER A 38 2.32 -1.27 8.99
CA SER A 38 3.13 -1.47 10.19
C SER A 38 2.59 -0.61 11.34
N PRO A 39 1.97 -1.17 12.39
CA PRO A 39 1.53 -0.40 13.54
C PRO A 39 2.70 0.19 14.34
N THR A 40 3.87 -0.44 14.26
CA THR A 40 5.10 0.00 14.95
C THR A 40 5.69 1.25 14.29
N THR A 41 5.85 1.24 12.97
CA THR A 41 6.45 2.38 12.23
C THR A 41 5.42 3.34 11.65
N LYS A 42 4.12 3.00 11.74
CA LYS A 42 2.97 3.77 11.25
C LYS A 42 3.06 4.11 9.76
N GLU A 43 3.48 3.13 8.97
CA GLU A 43 3.62 3.27 7.52
C GLU A 43 3.01 2.07 6.79
N ILE A 44 2.65 2.29 5.53
CA ILE A 44 2.20 1.24 4.62
C ILE A 44 3.37 0.81 3.75
N CYS A 45 3.62 -0.49 3.72
CA CYS A 45 4.61 -1.12 2.85
C CYS A 45 3.90 -1.92 1.76
N LEU A 46 4.27 -1.70 0.49
CA LEU A 46 3.73 -2.42 -0.66
C LEU A 46 4.82 -3.24 -1.33
N SER A 47 4.44 -4.41 -1.85
CA SER A 47 5.35 -5.23 -2.65
C SER A 47 5.76 -4.55 -3.96
N PRO A 48 7.05 -4.63 -4.35
CA PRO A 48 7.52 -4.10 -5.64
C PRO A 48 6.85 -4.78 -6.84
N ASP A 49 6.40 -6.04 -6.70
CA ASP A 49 5.80 -6.82 -7.78
C ASP A 49 4.39 -6.36 -8.17
N LEU A 50 3.69 -5.65 -7.27
CA LEU A 50 2.36 -5.11 -7.57
C LEU A 50 2.43 -4.01 -8.62
N LYS A 51 1.56 -4.08 -9.63
CA LYS A 51 1.46 -3.06 -10.69
C LYS A 51 0.01 -2.67 -10.95
N GLY A 52 -0.17 -1.48 -11.54
CA GLY A 52 -1.47 -0.97 -11.98
C GLY A 52 -2.55 -1.09 -10.92
N TYR A 53 -3.69 -1.66 -11.32
CA TYR A 53 -4.86 -1.83 -10.46
C TYR A 53 -4.60 -2.65 -9.18
N GLN A 54 -3.78 -3.71 -9.25
CA GLN A 54 -3.49 -4.54 -8.07
C GLN A 54 -2.78 -3.73 -6.98
N ARG A 55 -1.84 -2.87 -7.37
CA ARG A 55 -1.16 -1.96 -6.43
C ARG A 55 -2.13 -1.00 -5.75
N ILE A 56 -3.08 -0.44 -6.51
CA ILE A 56 -4.09 0.49 -5.99
C ILE A 56 -5.03 -0.22 -5.02
N LYS A 57 -5.50 -1.42 -5.37
CA LYS A 57 -6.37 -2.23 -4.52
C LYS A 57 -5.70 -2.56 -3.19
N THR A 58 -4.45 -3.02 -3.22
CA THR A 58 -3.69 -3.30 -1.99
C THR A 58 -3.46 -2.04 -1.17
N LEU A 59 -3.11 -0.91 -1.80
CA LEU A 59 -2.95 0.35 -1.08
C LEU A 59 -4.22 0.76 -0.32
N LEU A 60 -5.39 0.69 -0.96
CA LEU A 60 -6.67 1.03 -0.31
C LEU A 60 -6.99 0.08 0.85
N HIS A 61 -6.64 -1.20 0.72
CA HIS A 61 -6.78 -2.18 1.79
C HIS A 61 -5.92 -1.79 3.01
N GLU A 62 -4.65 -1.47 2.81
CA GLU A 62 -3.76 -1.09 3.92
C GLU A 62 -4.12 0.27 4.55
N ILE A 63 -4.61 1.25 3.76
CA ILE A 63 -5.15 2.51 4.31
C ILE A 63 -6.37 2.24 5.21
N THR A 64 -7.20 1.28 4.82
CA THR A 64 -8.35 0.88 5.63
C THR A 64 -7.88 0.27 6.95
N HIS A 65 -6.86 -0.60 6.92
CA HIS A 65 -6.23 -1.14 8.12
C HIS A 65 -5.62 -0.04 8.99
N SER A 66 -4.88 0.90 8.41
CA SER A 66 -4.26 1.99 9.18
C SER A 66 -5.28 2.89 9.89
N LYS A 67 -6.51 2.98 9.37
CA LYS A 67 -7.61 3.75 9.96
C LYS A 67 -8.42 2.96 10.99
N LEU A 68 -8.70 1.68 10.74
CA LEU A 68 -9.63 0.89 11.54
C LEU A 68 -8.96 -0.01 12.58
N HIS A 69 -7.73 -0.49 12.33
CA HIS A 69 -7.09 -1.52 13.15
C HIS A 69 -5.64 -1.10 13.50
N LYS A 70 -5.44 -0.52 14.68
CA LYS A 70 -4.09 -0.19 15.20
C LYS A 70 -3.33 -1.39 15.75
N ASP A 71 -3.99 -2.55 15.94
CA ASP A 71 -3.46 -3.67 16.73
C ASP A 71 -3.58 -5.06 16.08
N SER A 72 -4.03 -5.21 14.82
CA SER A 72 -4.05 -6.53 14.15
C SER A 72 -4.05 -6.46 12.62
N GLN A 73 -3.20 -7.29 12.01
CA GLN A 73 -3.28 -7.83 10.66
C GLN A 73 -3.17 -9.35 10.71
#